data_AF-A0AAJ1SRC2-F1
#
_entry.id   AF-A0AAJ1SRC2-F1
#
_cell.length_a   1.000
_cell.length_b   1.000
_cell.length_c   1.000
_cell.angle_alpha   90.00
_cell.angle_beta   90.00
_cell.angle_gamma   90.00
#
_symmetry.space_group_name_H-M   'P 1'
#
loop_
_entity.id
_entity.type
_entity.pdbx_description
1 polymer ?
#
loop_
_entity_poly.entity_id
_entity_poly.type
_entity_poly.pdbx_seq_one_letter_code
_entity_poly.pdbx_strand_id
1 'polypeptide(L)'
;VIPVFREQIAQGGPITVTDFRMTRYFMTIPEASRLVIQSGALAKGGEIFILDMNEPVKIVDLAKNMIRLSGYSEDEIEIIETGIRPGEKLYEELLLDKERNDEAVYEKIFVGNIKGYSIQTVMDFVKSLPQDDEQLAKDIVTFANASNK
;
A
#
# COMPACT_ATOMS: atom_id res chain seq x y z
N VAL A 1 1.39 -10.15 7.62
CA VAL A 1 2.63 -10.84 7.18
C VAL A 1 3.52 -11.23 8.36
N ILE A 2 4.03 -10.29 9.16
CA ILE A 2 4.95 -10.60 10.27
C ILE A 2 4.39 -11.64 11.27
N PRO A 3 3.15 -11.54 11.79
CA PRO A 3 2.64 -12.55 12.72
C PRO A 3 2.55 -13.96 12.09
N VAL A 4 2.15 -14.03 10.83
CA VAL A 4 2.04 -15.29 10.07
C VAL A 4 3.42 -15.93 9.90
N PHE A 5 4.44 -15.15 9.53
CA PHE A 5 5.81 -15.66 9.42
C PHE A 5 6.35 -16.15 10.76
N ARG A 6 6.05 -15.45 11.87
CA ARG A 6 6.45 -15.92 13.20
C ARG A 6 5.83 -17.27 13.54
N GLU A 7 4.56 -17.44 13.22
CA GLU A 7 3.86 -18.71 13.44
C GLU A 7 4.41 -19.83 12.56
N GLN A 8 4.65 -19.56 11.28
CA GLN A 8 5.26 -20.51 10.35
C GLN A 8 6.66 -20.95 10.81
N ILE A 9 7.50 -19.99 11.24
CA ILE A 9 8.83 -20.29 11.80
C ILE A 9 8.71 -21.15 13.05
N ALA A 10 7.80 -20.82 13.97
CA ALA A 10 7.58 -21.58 15.19
C ALA A 10 7.09 -23.02 14.92
N GLN A 11 6.42 -23.26 13.79
CA GLN A 11 5.98 -24.59 13.33
C GLN A 11 7.07 -25.36 12.55
N GLY A 12 8.24 -24.75 12.29
CA GLY A 12 9.32 -25.36 11.51
C GLY A 12 9.27 -25.09 10.01
N GLY A 13 8.41 -24.17 9.56
CA GLY A 13 8.27 -23.79 8.15
C GLY A 13 7.41 -24.74 7.31
N PRO A 14 7.37 -24.53 5.99
CA PRO A 14 8.02 -23.43 5.25
C PRO A 14 7.32 -22.08 5.48
N ILE A 15 8.05 -20.99 5.23
CA ILE A 15 7.42 -19.66 5.12
C ILE A 15 6.78 -19.54 3.74
N THR A 16 5.55 -19.04 3.70
CA THR A 16 4.85 -18.81 2.43
C THR A 16 4.89 -17.33 2.04
N VAL A 17 5.38 -17.05 0.84
CA VAL A 17 5.32 -15.72 0.24
C VAL A 17 4.46 -15.75 -1.02
N THR A 18 3.73 -14.67 -1.28
CA THR A 18 2.85 -14.60 -2.45
C THR A 18 3.65 -14.59 -3.76
N ASP A 19 4.65 -13.73 -3.85
CA ASP A 19 5.57 -13.58 -5.00
C ASP A 19 6.90 -12.99 -4.49
N PHE A 20 8.05 -13.49 -4.95
CA PHE A 20 9.37 -13.06 -4.51
C PHE A 20 9.71 -11.62 -4.91
N ARG A 21 9.06 -11.08 -5.94
CA ARG A 21 9.25 -9.70 -6.40
C ARG A 21 8.43 -8.71 -5.58
N MET A 22 7.50 -9.20 -4.75
CA MET A 22 6.57 -8.36 -4.01
C MET A 22 7.28 -7.45 -3.01
N THR A 23 6.93 -6.16 -3.05
CA THR A 23 7.40 -5.17 -2.06
C THR A 23 6.23 -4.52 -1.33
N ARG A 24 6.46 -4.12 -0.08
CA ARG A 24 5.49 -3.37 0.73
C ARG A 24 6.18 -2.28 1.51
N TYR A 25 5.49 -1.16 1.68
CA TYR A 25 5.89 -0.17 2.65
C TYR A 25 5.50 -0.63 4.05
N PHE A 26 6.37 -0.32 5.00
CA PHE A 26 6.13 -0.59 6.41
C PHE A 26 6.20 0.73 7.16
N MET A 27 5.25 0.91 8.06
CA MET A 27 5.29 1.92 9.10
C MET A 27 5.04 1.22 10.43
N THR A 28 5.61 1.77 11.48
CA THR A 28 5.33 1.34 12.84
C THR A 28 3.94 1.83 13.26
N ILE A 29 3.34 1.14 14.24
CA ILE A 29 2.05 1.55 14.81
C ILE A 29 2.10 2.98 15.35
N PRO A 30 3.16 3.41 16.08
CA PRO A 30 3.26 4.80 16.53
C PRO A 30 3.35 5.83 15.40
N GLU A 31 4.01 5.50 14.29
CA GLU A 31 4.05 6.39 13.11
C GLU A 31 2.67 6.53 12.48
N ALA A 32 1.93 5.43 12.30
CA ALA A 32 0.56 5.45 11.78
C ALA A 32 -0.37 6.28 12.67
N SER A 33 -0.36 6.02 13.98
CA SER A 33 -1.18 6.76 14.94
C SER A 33 -0.85 8.24 14.98
N ARG A 34 0.45 8.57 14.89
CA ARG A 34 0.92 9.97 14.85
C ARG A 34 0.44 10.68 13.60
N LEU A 35 0.53 10.04 12.43
CA LEU A 35 -0.02 10.57 11.18
C LEU A 35 -1.49 10.92 11.37
N VAL A 36 -2.32 10.01 11.88
CA VAL A 36 -3.76 10.25 12.06
C VAL A 36 -4.03 11.42 13.00
N ILE A 37 -3.38 11.47 14.16
CA ILE A 37 -3.60 12.53 15.17
C ILE A 37 -3.16 13.89 14.62
N GLN A 38 -1.98 13.96 13.99
CA GLN A 38 -1.44 15.21 13.45
C GLN A 38 -2.25 15.70 12.25
N SER A 39 -2.66 14.79 11.36
CA SER A 39 -3.53 15.12 10.24
C SER A 39 -4.86 15.69 10.73
N GLY A 40 -5.46 15.08 11.76
CA GLY A 40 -6.69 15.58 12.35
C GLY A 40 -6.57 16.97 12.97
N ALA A 41 -5.40 17.33 13.50
CA ALA A 41 -5.15 18.66 14.05
C ALA A 41 -4.84 19.72 12.98
N LEU A 42 -4.29 19.32 11.83
CA LEU A 42 -3.85 20.21 10.76
C LEU A 42 -4.88 20.38 9.64
N ALA A 43 -5.78 19.41 9.45
CA ALA A 43 -6.73 19.36 8.34
C ALA A 43 -7.72 20.54 8.38
N LYS A 44 -7.93 21.15 7.21
CA LYS A 44 -8.97 22.19 7.00
C LYS A 44 -10.11 21.68 6.12
N GLY A 45 -9.97 20.50 5.53
CA GLY A 45 -10.95 19.80 4.72
C GLY A 45 -10.44 19.53 3.31
N GLY A 46 -10.46 18.26 2.91
CA GLY A 46 -10.09 17.82 1.56
C GLY A 46 -8.60 17.52 1.36
N GLU A 47 -7.75 17.73 2.36
CA GLU A 47 -6.35 17.35 2.29
C GLU A 47 -6.15 15.83 2.44
N ILE A 48 -5.19 15.30 1.71
CA ILE A 48 -4.74 13.91 1.85
C ILE A 48 -3.33 13.94 2.43
N PHE A 49 -3.20 13.45 3.66
CA PHE A 49 -1.92 13.38 4.35
C PHE A 49 -1.23 12.06 4.04
N ILE A 50 0.05 12.15 3.69
CA ILE A 50 0.88 11.02 3.27
C ILE A 50 2.09 10.96 4.20
N LEU A 51 2.40 9.77 4.71
CA LEU A 51 3.61 9.51 5.47
C LEU A 51 4.69 8.96 4.54
N ASP A 52 5.87 9.55 4.60
CA ASP A 52 7.08 9.01 3.99
C ASP A 52 7.58 7.80 4.79
N MET A 53 7.42 6.63 4.20
CA MET A 53 7.83 5.34 4.76
C MET A 53 9.22 4.90 4.29
N ASN A 54 9.96 5.77 3.61
CA ASN A 54 11.21 5.46 2.89
C ASN A 54 10.99 4.37 1.83
N GLU A 55 12.04 3.62 1.51
CA GLU A 55 12.03 2.58 0.48
C GLU A 55 11.13 1.38 0.85
N PRO A 56 10.38 0.82 -0.11
CA PRO A 56 9.58 -0.37 0.13
C PRO A 56 10.47 -1.60 0.33
N VAL A 57 10.05 -2.49 1.22
CA VAL A 57 10.80 -3.69 1.59
C VAL A 57 10.29 -4.90 0.80
N LYS A 58 11.20 -5.69 0.24
CA LYS A 58 10.85 -6.99 -0.37
C LYS A 58 10.38 -7.97 0.69
N ILE A 59 9.23 -8.61 0.44
CA ILE A 59 8.64 -9.55 1.41
C ILE A 59 9.52 -10.79 1.60
N VAL A 60 10.23 -11.23 0.56
CA VAL A 60 11.21 -12.32 0.66
C VAL A 60 12.39 -11.96 1.56
N ASP A 61 12.89 -10.72 1.50
CA ASP A 61 14.01 -10.27 2.34
C ASP A 61 13.56 -10.13 3.80
N LEU A 62 12.32 -9.70 4.03
CA LEU A 62 11.71 -9.72 5.35
C LEU A 62 11.65 -11.14 5.93
N ALA A 63 11.18 -12.12 5.15
CA ALA A 63 11.13 -13.52 5.56
C ALA A 63 12.51 -14.05 5.96
N LYS A 64 13.53 -13.83 5.12
CA LYS A 64 14.93 -14.23 5.39
C LYS A 64 15.47 -13.62 6.67
N ASN A 65 15.23 -12.32 6.88
CA ASN A 65 15.65 -11.64 8.11
C ASN A 65 14.95 -12.23 9.35
N MET A 66 13.67 -12.56 9.24
CA MET A 66 12.94 -13.17 10.35
C MET A 66 13.44 -14.58 10.70
N ILE A 67 13.80 -15.39 9.70
CA ILE A 67 14.42 -16.71 9.92
C ILE A 67 15.73 -16.55 10.70
N ARG A 68 16.63 -15.68 10.21
CA ARG A 68 17.94 -15.41 10.84
C ARG A 68 17.81 -14.90 12.27
N LEU A 69 16.91 -13.94 12.50
CA LEU A 69 16.65 -13.39 13.83
C LEU A 69 16.00 -14.39 14.80
N SER A 70 15.40 -15.46 14.27
CA SER A 70 14.83 -16.56 15.06
C SER A 70 15.84 -17.66 15.36
N GLY A 71 17.11 -17.52 14.92
CA GLY A 71 18.18 -18.46 15.19
C GLY A 71 18.30 -19.63 14.19
N TYR A 72 17.55 -19.57 13.09
CA TYR A 72 17.59 -20.57 12.01
C TYR A 72 18.32 -20.05 10.78
N SER A 73 18.77 -20.96 9.93
CA SER A 73 19.30 -20.70 8.59
C SER A 73 18.24 -20.88 7.50
N GLU A 74 18.49 -20.32 6.31
CA GLU A 74 17.62 -20.48 5.13
C GLU A 74 17.56 -21.94 4.63
N ASP A 75 18.52 -22.79 5.04
CA ASP A 75 18.54 -24.21 4.73
C ASP A 75 17.65 -25.03 5.69
N GLU A 76 17.37 -24.50 6.89
CA GLU A 76 16.51 -25.14 7.91
C GLU A 76 15.03 -24.78 7.72
N ILE A 77 14.75 -23.58 7.22
CA ILE A 77 13.39 -23.09 6.98
C ILE A 77 13.29 -22.57 5.55
N GLU A 78 12.64 -23.34 4.69
CA GLU A 78 12.44 -22.98 3.29
C GLU A 78 11.43 -21.83 3.15
N ILE A 79 11.61 -21.02 2.09
CA ILE A 79 10.66 -19.98 1.67
C ILE A 79 10.08 -20.38 0.31
N ILE A 80 8.77 -20.53 0.23
CA ILE A 80 8.08 -20.98 -0.98
C ILE A 80 7.09 -19.94 -1.51
N GLU A 81 6.92 -19.88 -2.83
CA GLU A 81 5.89 -19.06 -3.49
C GLU A 81 4.53 -19.77 -3.50
N THR A 82 3.48 -19.06 -3.11
CA THR A 82 2.08 -19.56 -3.17
C THR A 82 1.27 -18.99 -4.34
N GLY A 83 1.84 -18.03 -5.07
CA GLY A 83 1.16 -17.34 -6.15
C GLY A 83 0.29 -16.18 -5.68
N ILE A 84 0.02 -15.26 -6.62
CA ILE A 84 -0.70 -14.01 -6.43
C ILE A 84 -2.21 -14.25 -6.33
N ARG A 85 -2.86 -13.66 -5.32
CA ARG A 85 -4.31 -13.72 -5.17
C ARG A 85 -4.99 -12.70 -6.10
N PRO A 86 -6.24 -12.95 -6.54
CA PRO A 86 -6.97 -12.00 -7.37
C PRO A 86 -7.01 -10.59 -6.77
N GLY A 87 -6.60 -9.58 -7.54
CA GLY A 87 -6.56 -8.18 -7.13
C GLY A 87 -5.32 -7.76 -6.33
N GLU A 88 -4.39 -8.67 -6.03
CA GLU A 88 -3.19 -8.35 -5.27
C GLU A 88 -2.11 -7.70 -6.15
N LYS A 89 -1.59 -6.54 -5.72
CA LYS A 89 -0.54 -5.81 -6.44
C LYS A 89 0.85 -6.34 -6.07
N LEU A 90 1.75 -6.40 -7.05
CA LEU A 90 3.17 -6.70 -6.81
C LEU A 90 3.88 -5.56 -6.08
N TYR A 91 3.56 -4.32 -6.45
CA TYR A 91 4.19 -3.12 -5.94
C TYR A 91 3.11 -2.14 -5.47
N GLU A 92 3.36 -1.49 -4.34
CA GLU A 92 2.55 -0.38 -3.88
C GLU A 92 3.08 0.93 -4.48
N GLU A 93 2.17 1.80 -4.88
CA GLU A 93 2.48 3.14 -5.34
C GLU A 93 2.25 4.10 -4.18
N LEU A 94 3.32 4.75 -3.72
CA LEU A 94 3.15 5.94 -2.90
C LEU A 94 2.84 7.11 -3.82
N LEU A 95 1.85 7.93 -3.47
CA LEU A 95 1.43 9.15 -4.19
C LEU A 95 2.55 10.21 -4.36
N LEU A 96 3.77 9.91 -3.91
CA LEU A 96 4.81 10.86 -3.53
C LEU A 96 5.49 11.59 -4.69
N ASP A 97 5.48 11.07 -5.93
CA ASP A 97 6.36 11.63 -6.96
C ASP A 97 5.72 12.71 -7.85
N LYS A 98 4.39 12.76 -7.96
CA LYS A 98 3.71 13.73 -8.85
C LYS A 98 2.69 14.62 -8.17
N GLU A 99 2.16 14.18 -7.03
CA GLU A 99 1.05 14.85 -6.34
C GLU A 99 1.45 15.30 -4.93
N ARG A 100 2.73 15.30 -4.56
CA ARG A 100 3.20 15.75 -3.25
C ARG A 100 3.65 17.20 -3.29
N ASN A 101 3.32 17.99 -2.26
CA ASN A 101 4.02 19.25 -2.03
C ASN A 101 5.47 18.98 -1.57
N ASP A 102 6.43 19.77 -2.03
CA ASP A 102 7.85 19.57 -1.68
C ASP A 102 8.12 19.78 -0.18
N GLU A 103 7.30 20.59 0.49
CA GLU A 103 7.44 20.88 1.91
C GLU A 103 6.60 19.92 2.77
N ALA A 104 7.28 19.30 3.73
CA ALA A 104 6.63 18.50 4.77
C ALA A 104 5.95 19.41 5.80
N VAL A 105 4.70 19.13 6.15
CA VAL A 105 3.96 19.86 7.19
C VAL A 105 4.37 19.43 8.60
N TYR A 106 4.96 18.23 8.70
CA TYR A 106 5.60 17.69 9.89
C TYR A 106 6.69 16.70 9.48
N GLU A 107 7.55 16.27 10.39
CA GLU A 107 8.57 15.25 10.10
C GLU A 107 7.95 14.03 9.38
N LYS A 108 8.38 13.81 8.13
CA LYS A 108 7.91 12.75 7.21
C LYS A 108 6.44 12.83 6.78
N ILE A 109 5.69 13.87 7.15
CA ILE A 109 4.28 14.02 6.76
C ILE A 109 4.13 15.11 5.71
N PHE A 110 3.52 14.75 4.60
CA PHE A 110 3.28 15.61 3.46
C PHE A 110 1.78 15.73 3.18
N VAL A 111 1.41 16.83 2.52
CA VAL A 111 0.05 17.02 2.00
C VAL A 111 0.06 16.79 0.50
N GLY A 112 -0.79 15.88 0.04
CA GLY A 112 -1.04 15.61 -1.37
C GLY A 112 -1.84 16.75 -2.02
N ASN A 113 -1.37 17.22 -3.16
CA ASN A 113 -2.04 18.15 -4.06
C ASN A 113 -2.87 17.34 -5.07
N ILE A 114 -4.08 16.97 -4.67
CA ILE A 114 -4.96 16.15 -5.49
C ILE A 114 -6.05 17.04 -6.10
N LYS A 115 -6.11 17.07 -7.42
CA LYS A 115 -7.18 17.74 -8.18
C LYS A 115 -8.21 16.70 -8.60
N GLY A 116 -9.07 16.32 -7.66
CA GLY A 116 -10.17 15.40 -7.93
C GLY A 116 -11.28 16.02 -8.78
N TYR A 117 -12.16 15.17 -9.31
CA TYR A 117 -13.42 15.61 -9.91
C TYR A 117 -14.36 16.24 -8.88
N SER A 118 -15.18 17.17 -9.32
CA SER A 118 -16.29 17.67 -8.50
C SER A 118 -17.28 16.54 -8.21
N ILE A 119 -17.98 16.63 -7.09
CA ILE A 119 -19.03 15.65 -6.73
C ILE A 119 -20.09 15.53 -7.84
N GLN A 120 -20.41 16.64 -8.51
CA GLN A 120 -21.39 16.64 -9.60
C GLN A 120 -20.89 15.79 -10.79
N THR A 121 -19.64 15.98 -11.20
CA THR A 121 -19.00 15.20 -12.27
C THR A 121 -18.99 13.71 -11.94
N VAL A 122 -18.65 13.36 -10.69
CA VAL A 122 -18.66 11.96 -10.23
C VAL A 122 -20.07 11.39 -10.27
N MET A 123 -21.07 12.12 -9.77
CA MET A 123 -22.46 11.66 -9.76
C MET A 123 -23.05 11.51 -11.15
N ASP A 124 -22.72 12.42 -12.08
CA ASP A 124 -23.16 12.33 -13.46
C ASP A 124 -22.50 11.14 -14.18
N PHE A 125 -21.21 10.89 -13.90
CA PHE A 125 -20.53 9.69 -14.38
C PHE A 125 -21.19 8.41 -13.85
N VAL A 126 -21.45 8.32 -12.53
CA VAL A 126 -22.11 7.16 -11.91
C VAL A 126 -23.48 6.89 -12.53
N LYS A 127 -24.25 7.93 -12.85
CA LYS A 127 -25.56 7.79 -13.53
C LYS A 127 -25.43 7.33 -14.99
N SER A 128 -24.30 7.59 -15.63
CA SER A 128 -24.02 7.21 -17.02
C SER A 128 -23.44 5.80 -17.17
N LEU A 129 -23.15 5.11 -16.06
CA LEU A 129 -22.50 3.80 -16.09
C LEU A 129 -23.36 2.75 -16.81
N PRO A 130 -22.74 1.91 -17.66
CA PRO A 130 -23.44 0.83 -18.35
C PRO A 130 -23.81 -0.31 -17.36
N GLN A 131 -24.79 -1.12 -17.76
CA GLN A 131 -25.20 -2.34 -17.02
C GLN A 131 -24.37 -3.57 -17.38
N ASP A 132 -23.51 -3.47 -18.39
CA ASP A 132 -22.60 -4.53 -18.81
C ASP A 132 -21.33 -4.51 -17.94
N ASP A 133 -21.02 -5.63 -17.28
CA ASP A 133 -19.93 -5.71 -16.30
C ASP A 133 -18.54 -5.44 -16.91
N GLU A 134 -18.31 -5.86 -18.16
CA GLU A 134 -17.00 -5.69 -18.81
C GLU A 134 -16.77 -4.22 -19.21
N GLN A 135 -17.80 -3.58 -19.77
CA GLN A 135 -17.74 -2.16 -20.11
C GLN A 135 -17.73 -1.28 -18.85
N LEU A 136 -18.50 -1.65 -17.82
CA LEU A 136 -18.54 -0.97 -16.53
C LEU A 136 -17.14 -0.89 -15.90
N ALA A 137 -16.44 -2.03 -15.84
CA ALA A 137 -15.09 -2.09 -15.28
C ALA A 137 -14.11 -1.18 -16.06
N LYS A 138 -14.17 -1.21 -17.41
CA LYS A 138 -13.32 -0.38 -18.26
C LYS A 138 -13.59 1.12 -18.07
N ASP A 139 -14.86 1.50 -17.99
CA ASP A 139 -15.26 2.90 -17.85
C ASP A 139 -14.86 3.47 -16.49
N ILE A 140 -15.07 2.70 -15.41
CA ILE A 140 -14.67 3.10 -14.05
C ILE A 140 -13.16 3.32 -13.96
N VAL A 141 -12.38 2.35 -14.45
CA VAL A 141 -10.90 2.44 -14.41
C VAL A 141 -10.41 3.62 -15.23
N THR A 142 -11.01 3.86 -16.40
CA THR A 142 -10.63 4.98 -17.28
C THR A 142 -10.94 6.32 -16.62
N PHE A 143 -12.12 6.48 -16.04
CA PHE A 143 -12.53 7.70 -15.34
C PHE A 143 -11.63 7.96 -14.12
N ALA A 144 -11.39 6.95 -13.28
CA ALA A 144 -10.53 7.08 -12.10
C ALA A 144 -9.08 7.43 -12.45
N ASN A 145 -8.52 6.84 -13.52
CA ASN A 145 -7.14 7.16 -13.94
C ASN A 145 -7.02 8.54 -14.59
N ALA A 146 -8.11 9.10 -15.10
CA ALA A 146 -8.13 10.44 -15.69
C ALA A 146 -8.15 11.56 -14.65
N SER A 147 -8.57 11.30 -13.39
CA SER A 147 -8.50 12.29 -12.31
C SER A 147 -7.10 12.51 -11.75
N ASN A 148 -6.17 11.57 -11.98
CA ASN A 148 -4.79 11.63 -11.49
C ASN A 148 -3.82 12.21 -12.55
N LYS A 149 -4.31 13.04 -13.47
CA LYS A 149 -3.54 13.70 -14.54
C LYS A 149 -3.51 15.21 -14.41
#